data_AF-A0A973NT62-F1
#
_entry.id   AF-A0A973NT62-F1
#
_cell.length_a   1.000
_cell.length_b   1.000
_cell.length_c   1.000
_cell.angle_alpha   90.00
_cell.angle_beta   90.00
_cell.angle_gamma   90.00
#
_symmetry.space_group_name_H-M   'P 1'
#
loop_
_entity.id
_entity.type
_entity.pdbx_description
1 polymer ?
#
loop_
_entity_poly.entity_id
_entity_poly.type
_entity_poly.pdbx_seq_one_letter_code
_entity_poly.pdbx_strand_id
1 'polypeptide(L)'
;MRNVHIRACLAFAWMLLAMLLASGVQAQDRYRVRHLVSSDGAGNTLVNPELIDPWGLAFDPYGFAYVAAPGSRKVLRLDGMGNPQAPSISTWVSGLGETAPVGIVFNGSANFATRNADGVTGPSRMLITTEDGGLHGWNPDVDPGHATRVYKSNAFPILMGAALSGCCGRQLLYAAPPTWRTIVFETNYRRNPMPEGAFYDPQIAQDFYGPYNVQAIAGNLYVAYAQRTLSRRIGPGFGSVVVFSPTGVLIRRIATGGALSSPWGLAMTPADFGAYSNKLLVGNTGDGRINVYDPTTGQHLGALQDANGQTIVIDGLHALQFGNGVANQPVNTLFFTAGPANGARGVYGRIDLIR
;
A
#
# COMPACT_ATOMS: atom_id res chain seq x y z
N MET A 1 -28.09 -50.68 61.77
CA MET A 1 -27.33 -50.81 60.51
C MET A 1 -27.98 -49.93 59.45
N ARG A 2 -27.57 -48.65 59.35
CA ARG A 2 -28.10 -47.69 58.37
C ARG A 2 -26.99 -46.69 58.03
N ASN A 3 -26.89 -46.38 56.73
CA ASN A 3 -26.25 -45.21 56.13
C ASN A 3 -24.76 -45.31 55.79
N VAL A 4 -24.43 -46.01 54.70
CA VAL A 4 -23.19 -45.78 53.92
C VAL A 4 -23.51 -45.81 52.41
N HIS A 5 -24.34 -44.90 51.91
CA HIS A 5 -24.54 -44.71 50.46
C HIS A 5 -24.89 -43.25 50.09
N ILE A 6 -24.21 -42.25 50.64
CA ILE A 6 -24.38 -40.85 50.17
C ILE A 6 -23.05 -40.09 50.31
N ARG A 7 -21.99 -40.50 49.62
CA ARG A 7 -20.74 -39.69 49.52
C ARG A 7 -20.03 -39.77 48.16
N ALA A 8 -20.70 -40.20 47.09
CA ALA A 8 -20.08 -40.33 45.76
C ALA A 8 -20.62 -39.36 44.68
N CYS A 9 -21.63 -38.52 44.96
CA CYS A 9 -22.22 -37.63 43.95
C CYS A 9 -21.79 -36.15 44.03
N LEU A 10 -20.95 -35.75 45.00
CA LEU A 10 -20.59 -34.33 45.20
C LEU A 10 -19.25 -33.92 44.59
N ALA A 11 -18.42 -34.87 44.12
CA ALA A 11 -17.12 -34.56 43.51
C ALA A 11 -17.19 -34.33 41.98
N PHE A 12 -18.28 -34.71 41.32
CA PHE A 12 -18.44 -34.53 39.87
C PHE A 12 -19.07 -33.18 39.48
N ALA A 13 -19.71 -32.47 40.42
CA ALA A 13 -20.36 -31.19 40.15
C ALA A 13 -19.39 -30.00 40.09
N TRP A 14 -18.20 -30.11 40.70
CA TRP A 14 -17.19 -29.04 40.69
C TRP A 14 -16.24 -29.10 39.49
N MET A 15 -16.17 -30.24 38.80
CA MET A 15 -15.29 -30.41 37.63
C MET A 15 -15.95 -29.95 36.32
N LEU A 16 -17.29 -29.81 36.31
CA LEU A 16 -18.05 -29.26 35.18
C LEU A 16 -18.25 -27.74 35.24
N LEU A 17 -18.02 -27.10 36.40
CA LEU A 17 -18.16 -25.65 36.55
C LEU A 17 -16.87 -24.87 36.23
N ALA A 18 -15.74 -25.55 36.05
CA ALA A 18 -14.46 -24.96 35.68
C ALA A 18 -14.15 -24.99 34.15
N MET A 19 -15.04 -25.57 33.33
CA MET A 19 -14.94 -25.56 31.87
C MET A 19 -15.85 -24.55 31.17
N LEU A 20 -16.45 -23.63 31.93
CA LEU A 20 -16.88 -22.33 31.40
C LEU A 20 -15.73 -21.34 31.57
N LEU A 21 -14.58 -21.64 30.97
CA LEU A 21 -13.75 -20.55 30.47
C LEU A 21 -14.64 -19.85 29.46
N ALA A 22 -15.09 -18.67 29.83
CA ALA A 22 -15.74 -17.75 28.92
C ALA A 22 -14.89 -17.74 27.64
N SER A 23 -15.40 -18.36 26.59
CA SER A 23 -15.09 -17.96 25.23
C SER A 23 -15.60 -16.53 25.16
N GLY A 24 -14.78 -15.59 25.65
CA GLY A 24 -14.96 -14.19 25.36
C GLY A 24 -14.94 -14.16 23.84
N VAL A 25 -16.12 -14.02 23.24
CA VAL A 25 -16.22 -13.49 21.90
C VAL A 25 -15.58 -12.11 22.07
N GLN A 26 -14.28 -12.01 21.81
CA GLN A 26 -13.66 -10.71 21.64
C GLN A 26 -14.52 -10.04 20.58
N ALA A 27 -15.17 -8.94 20.94
CA ALA A 27 -15.87 -8.13 19.98
C ALA A 27 -14.86 -7.84 18.87
N GLN A 28 -15.03 -8.49 17.71
CA GLN A 28 -14.21 -8.20 16.55
C GLN A 28 -14.54 -6.77 16.16
N ASP A 29 -13.52 -5.93 16.02
CA ASP A 29 -13.74 -4.60 15.49
C ASP A 29 -14.48 -4.70 14.17
N ARG A 30 -15.36 -3.73 13.98
CA ARG A 30 -16.15 -3.61 12.78
C ARG A 30 -15.67 -2.37 12.04
N TYR A 31 -15.56 -2.47 10.73
CA TYR A 31 -15.08 -1.38 9.90
C TYR A 31 -16.18 -0.93 8.93
N ARG A 32 -16.23 0.37 8.65
CA ARG A 32 -17.13 0.94 7.65
C ARG A 32 -16.34 1.36 6.43
N VAL A 33 -16.63 0.75 5.29
CA VAL A 33 -16.11 1.17 3.99
C VAL A 33 -16.98 2.29 3.45
N ARG A 34 -16.36 3.34 2.92
CA ARG A 34 -17.03 4.42 2.18
C ARG A 34 -16.25 4.70 0.91
N HIS A 35 -16.93 4.62 -0.23
CA HIS A 35 -16.41 5.18 -1.48
C HIS A 35 -16.68 6.67 -1.44
N LEU A 36 -15.65 7.49 -1.67
CA LEU A 36 -15.78 8.95 -1.64
C LEU A 36 -15.96 9.50 -3.04
N VAL A 37 -15.13 9.01 -3.96
CA VAL A 37 -15.08 9.43 -5.36
C VAL A 37 -15.10 8.20 -6.25
N SER A 38 -15.84 8.23 -7.35
CA SER A 38 -15.65 7.31 -8.46
C SER A 38 -15.58 8.04 -9.80
N SER A 39 -15.10 7.34 -10.82
CA SER A 39 -15.03 7.87 -12.19
C SER A 39 -16.39 8.17 -12.81
N ASP A 40 -17.46 7.53 -12.32
CA ASP A 40 -18.78 7.47 -12.92
C ASP A 40 -19.94 7.82 -11.98
N GLY A 41 -19.65 8.15 -10.71
CA GLY A 41 -20.66 8.42 -9.68
C GLY A 41 -21.35 7.19 -9.10
N ALA A 42 -20.87 5.98 -9.42
CA ALA A 42 -21.43 4.75 -8.87
C ALA A 42 -21.46 4.78 -7.34
N GLY A 43 -22.58 4.32 -6.76
CA GLY A 43 -22.78 4.30 -5.31
C GLY A 43 -22.98 5.67 -4.67
N ASN A 44 -23.48 6.67 -5.41
CA ASN A 44 -23.69 8.05 -4.96
C ASN A 44 -22.40 8.73 -4.48
N THR A 45 -21.30 8.47 -5.18
CA THR A 45 -20.00 9.08 -4.91
C THR A 45 -19.88 10.43 -5.62
N LEU A 46 -18.90 11.24 -5.20
CA LEU A 46 -18.44 12.36 -6.01
C LEU A 46 -17.90 11.84 -7.35
N VAL A 47 -18.20 12.53 -8.44
CA VAL A 47 -17.73 12.14 -9.78
C VAL A 47 -16.40 12.82 -10.09
N ASN A 48 -15.38 12.05 -10.44
CA ASN A 48 -14.17 12.57 -11.06
C ASN A 48 -13.76 11.70 -12.26
N PRO A 49 -14.02 12.12 -13.50
CA PRO A 49 -13.75 11.30 -14.69
C PRO A 49 -12.26 11.06 -14.95
N GLU A 50 -11.35 11.82 -14.31
CA GLU A 50 -9.91 11.57 -14.40
C GLU A 50 -9.45 10.44 -13.46
N LEU A 51 -10.29 9.94 -12.55
CA LEU A 51 -9.94 8.86 -11.62
C LEU A 51 -10.11 7.49 -12.28
N ILE A 52 -9.28 7.17 -13.27
CA ILE A 52 -9.32 5.90 -13.99
C ILE A 52 -8.17 5.01 -13.53
N ASP A 53 -8.51 3.81 -13.06
CA ASP A 53 -7.58 2.78 -12.59
C ASP A 53 -6.55 3.27 -11.54
N PRO A 54 -6.94 3.90 -10.41
CA PRO A 54 -5.98 4.47 -9.46
C PRO A 54 -5.22 3.41 -8.67
N TRP A 55 -3.89 3.43 -8.75
CA TRP A 55 -3.01 2.42 -8.13
C TRP A 55 -2.19 2.97 -6.96
N GLY A 56 -1.59 4.15 -7.12
CA GLY A 56 -0.69 4.75 -6.13
C GLY A 56 -1.40 5.76 -5.24
N LEU A 57 -0.99 5.84 -3.97
CA LEU A 57 -1.48 6.82 -3.01
C LEU A 57 -0.34 7.32 -2.13
N ALA A 58 -0.13 8.64 -2.09
CA ALA A 58 0.79 9.28 -1.16
C ALA A 58 0.10 10.47 -0.48
N PHE A 59 0.41 10.70 0.78
CA PHE A 59 -0.06 11.88 1.51
C PHE A 59 1.07 12.89 1.62
N ASP A 60 0.77 14.14 1.28
CA ASP A 60 1.58 15.27 1.73
C ASP A 60 1.27 15.52 3.21
N PRO A 61 2.24 15.42 4.13
CA PRO A 61 2.00 15.62 5.57
C PRO A 61 1.41 16.98 5.92
N TYR A 62 1.44 17.96 5.01
CA TYR A 62 0.89 19.30 5.18
C TYR A 62 -0.26 19.61 4.22
N GLY A 63 -0.76 18.62 3.48
CA GLY A 63 -1.68 18.86 2.37
C GLY A 63 -2.59 17.68 2.06
N PHE A 64 -2.75 17.43 0.77
CA PHE A 64 -3.76 16.51 0.22
C PHE A 64 -3.21 15.10 -0.01
N ALA A 65 -4.12 14.19 -0.36
CA ALA A 65 -3.78 12.91 -0.94
C ALA A 65 -3.45 13.08 -2.42
N TYR A 66 -2.39 12.42 -2.88
CA TYR A 66 -1.97 12.34 -4.28
C TYR A 66 -2.20 10.93 -4.79
N VAL A 67 -3.06 10.80 -5.80
CA VAL A 67 -3.53 9.52 -6.34
C VAL A 67 -2.99 9.34 -7.74
N ALA A 68 -2.09 8.36 -7.94
CA ALA A 68 -1.58 8.01 -9.26
C ALA A 68 -2.62 7.14 -10.00
N ALA A 69 -3.13 7.68 -11.11
CA ALA A 69 -4.16 7.09 -11.96
C ALA A 69 -3.58 6.76 -13.35
N PRO A 70 -2.99 5.57 -13.55
CA PRO A 70 -2.43 5.15 -14.85
C PRO A 70 -3.43 5.26 -16.01
N GLY A 71 -4.71 4.92 -15.78
CA GLY A 71 -5.73 4.93 -16.82
C GLY A 71 -6.00 6.31 -17.42
N SER A 72 -5.86 7.38 -16.63
CA SER A 72 -5.97 8.76 -17.09
C SER A 72 -4.63 9.44 -17.32
N ARG A 73 -3.49 8.79 -16.98
CA ARG A 73 -2.13 9.34 -17.05
C ARG A 73 -1.90 10.56 -16.14
N LYS A 74 -2.68 10.65 -15.06
CA LYS A 74 -2.66 11.77 -14.12
C LYS A 74 -2.30 11.33 -12.71
N VAL A 75 -1.75 12.26 -11.94
CA VAL A 75 -1.80 12.25 -10.48
C VAL A 75 -2.88 13.24 -10.06
N LEU A 76 -3.90 12.77 -9.36
CA LEU A 76 -5.00 13.58 -8.84
C LEU A 76 -4.72 14.00 -7.41
N ARG A 77 -5.23 15.16 -7.01
CA ARG A 77 -5.16 15.65 -5.63
C ARG A 77 -6.56 15.64 -5.02
N LEU A 78 -6.73 14.93 -3.91
CA LEU A 78 -8.02 14.76 -3.24
C LEU A 78 -7.90 15.05 -1.75
N ASP A 79 -8.91 15.69 -1.15
CA ASP A 79 -9.03 15.79 0.30
C ASP A 79 -9.61 14.48 0.91
N GLY A 80 -9.73 14.39 2.23
CA GLY A 80 -10.25 13.18 2.89
C GLY A 80 -11.78 13.00 2.83
N MET A 81 -12.47 13.93 2.17
CA MET A 81 -13.88 13.82 1.78
C MET A 81 -14.04 13.49 0.29
N GLY A 82 -12.94 13.46 -0.47
CA GLY A 82 -12.92 13.16 -1.91
C GLY A 82 -13.03 14.39 -2.81
N ASN A 83 -13.00 15.61 -2.27
CA ASN A 83 -13.09 16.81 -3.10
C ASN A 83 -11.80 16.98 -3.92
N PRO A 84 -11.90 17.13 -5.27
CA PRO A 84 -10.74 17.32 -6.12
C PRO A 84 -10.09 18.69 -5.88
N GLN A 85 -8.76 18.71 -5.94
CA GLN A 85 -7.94 19.90 -5.76
C GLN A 85 -7.15 20.17 -7.04
N ALA A 86 -7.25 21.39 -7.56
CA ALA A 86 -6.52 21.77 -8.77
C ALA A 86 -5.05 22.12 -8.47
N PRO A 87 -4.12 21.87 -9.41
CA PRO A 87 -4.33 21.15 -10.67
C PRO A 87 -4.22 19.62 -10.47
N SER A 88 -4.78 18.85 -11.41
CA SER A 88 -4.29 17.49 -11.67
C SER A 88 -2.94 17.57 -12.38
N ILE A 89 -2.10 16.55 -12.19
CA ILE A 89 -0.71 16.57 -12.63
C ILE A 89 -0.51 15.51 -13.71
N SER A 90 -0.14 15.91 -14.92
CA SER A 90 0.28 14.96 -15.95
C SER A 90 1.69 14.45 -15.67
N THR A 91 1.91 13.13 -15.71
CA THR A 91 3.30 12.66 -15.89
C THR A 91 3.67 12.81 -17.35
N TRP A 92 4.53 13.79 -17.64
CA TRP A 92 4.76 14.27 -19.00
C TRP A 92 6.22 14.10 -19.42
N VAL A 93 6.37 13.87 -20.72
CA VAL A 93 7.65 13.82 -21.39
C VAL A 93 7.61 14.77 -22.57
N SER A 94 8.49 15.78 -22.55
CA SER A 94 8.64 16.70 -23.68
C SER A 94 8.90 15.93 -24.98
N GLY A 95 8.06 16.20 -25.99
CA GLY A 95 8.12 15.56 -27.31
C GLY A 95 7.55 14.15 -27.42
N LEU A 96 7.24 13.46 -26.31
CA LEU A 96 6.65 12.10 -26.32
C LEU A 96 5.25 12.02 -25.70
N GLY A 97 4.80 13.04 -24.98
CA GLY A 97 3.46 13.10 -24.39
C GLY A 97 3.39 12.52 -22.98
N GLU A 98 2.18 12.10 -22.58
CA GLU A 98 1.88 11.59 -21.24
C GLU A 98 2.31 10.12 -21.05
N THR A 99 2.86 9.82 -19.87
CA THR A 99 3.13 8.46 -19.38
C THR A 99 2.08 8.04 -18.35
N ALA A 100 1.95 6.75 -18.05
CA ALA A 100 1.02 6.27 -17.01
C ALA A 100 1.72 6.20 -15.64
N PRO A 101 1.33 7.03 -14.64
CA PRO A 101 1.89 6.98 -13.30
C PRO A 101 1.39 5.75 -12.54
N VAL A 102 2.24 5.16 -11.70
CA VAL A 102 1.92 3.92 -10.98
C VAL A 102 2.21 4.06 -9.49
N GLY A 103 3.48 4.06 -9.11
CA GLY A 103 3.92 4.27 -7.73
C GLY A 103 4.15 5.76 -7.47
N ILE A 104 3.89 6.21 -6.25
CA ILE A 104 4.09 7.59 -5.85
C ILE A 104 4.52 7.67 -4.40
N VAL A 105 5.44 8.59 -4.08
CA VAL A 105 5.86 8.86 -2.70
C VAL A 105 6.12 10.36 -2.51
N PHE A 106 5.72 10.87 -1.35
CA PHE A 106 6.00 12.24 -0.93
C PHE A 106 7.46 12.40 -0.50
N ASN A 107 8.13 13.44 -0.98
CA ASN A 107 9.49 13.79 -0.57
C ASN A 107 9.50 15.11 0.23
N GLY A 108 9.73 14.99 1.53
CA GLY A 108 9.86 16.12 2.45
C GLY A 108 11.26 16.75 2.49
N SER A 109 12.23 16.23 1.74
CA SER A 109 13.62 16.71 1.76
C SER A 109 13.90 17.76 0.67
N ALA A 110 15.14 18.27 0.65
CA ALA A 110 15.68 19.09 -0.45
C ALA A 110 16.38 18.26 -1.55
N ASN A 111 16.40 16.93 -1.43
CA ASN A 111 17.02 16.03 -2.41
C ASN A 111 16.09 15.78 -3.60
N PHE A 112 16.59 15.06 -4.61
CA PHE A 112 15.83 14.64 -5.79
C PHE A 112 15.27 15.83 -6.58
N ALA A 113 16.17 16.68 -7.10
CA ALA A 113 15.80 17.90 -7.83
C ALA A 113 15.18 17.61 -9.21
N THR A 114 14.03 18.21 -9.51
CA THR A 114 13.41 18.20 -10.84
C THR A 114 13.60 19.54 -11.53
N ARG A 115 13.56 19.55 -12.87
CA ARG A 115 13.81 20.73 -13.69
C ARG A 115 12.87 20.76 -14.90
N ASN A 116 12.15 21.85 -15.12
CA ASN A 116 11.27 22.00 -16.28
C ASN A 116 12.05 22.38 -17.56
N ALA A 117 11.34 22.52 -18.68
CA ALA A 117 11.93 22.86 -19.99
C ALA A 117 12.59 24.26 -20.01
N ASP A 118 12.03 25.21 -19.25
CA ASP A 118 12.56 26.58 -19.12
C ASP A 118 13.76 26.67 -18.17
N GLY A 119 14.10 25.56 -17.51
CA GLY A 119 15.25 25.41 -16.66
C GLY A 119 15.03 25.74 -15.18
N VAL A 120 13.81 26.06 -14.77
CA VAL A 120 13.41 26.21 -13.36
C VAL A 120 13.64 24.89 -12.64
N THR A 121 14.29 24.93 -11.47
CA THR A 121 14.70 23.75 -10.72
C THR A 121 14.21 23.82 -9.28
N GLY A 122 13.81 22.69 -8.71
CA GLY A 122 13.41 22.58 -7.31
C GLY A 122 13.40 21.12 -6.84
N PRO A 123 13.39 20.86 -5.52
CA PRO A 123 13.29 19.49 -5.01
C PRO A 123 11.94 18.89 -5.40
N SER A 124 11.91 17.66 -5.91
CA SER A 124 10.64 17.01 -6.23
C SER A 124 9.87 16.78 -4.93
N ARG A 125 8.62 17.22 -4.86
CA ARG A 125 7.69 16.97 -3.76
C ARG A 125 6.98 15.64 -3.92
N MET A 126 6.75 15.22 -5.16
CA MET A 126 6.33 13.85 -5.49
C MET A 126 7.38 13.19 -6.37
N LEU A 127 7.69 11.94 -6.03
CA LEU A 127 8.48 11.03 -6.85
C LEU A 127 7.55 9.95 -7.38
N ILE A 128 7.47 9.84 -8.70
CA ILE A 128 6.42 9.06 -9.38
C ILE A 128 7.08 8.08 -10.34
N THR A 129 6.80 6.79 -10.20
CA THR A 129 7.21 5.75 -11.14
C THR A 129 6.11 5.51 -12.17
N THR A 130 6.48 5.00 -13.34
CA THR A 130 5.56 4.89 -14.48
C THR A 130 5.62 3.53 -15.17
N GLU A 131 4.55 3.20 -15.90
CA GLU A 131 4.44 1.96 -16.70
C GLU A 131 5.43 1.88 -17.86
N ASP A 132 6.05 3.00 -18.24
CA ASP A 132 7.12 3.00 -19.23
C ASP A 132 8.51 2.82 -18.56
N GLY A 133 8.59 2.55 -17.26
CA GLY A 133 9.87 2.39 -16.59
C GLY A 133 10.61 3.71 -16.35
N GLY A 134 9.85 4.81 -16.39
CA GLY A 134 10.29 6.14 -16.03
C GLY A 134 10.19 6.39 -14.52
N LEU A 135 10.96 7.39 -14.09
CA LEU A 135 10.81 8.04 -12.80
C LEU A 135 10.67 9.53 -13.08
N HIS A 136 9.64 10.14 -12.50
CA HIS A 136 9.27 11.53 -12.64
C HIS A 136 9.36 12.25 -11.29
N GLY A 137 9.80 13.50 -11.33
CA GLY A 137 9.80 14.41 -10.20
C GLY A 137 8.85 15.56 -10.45
N TRP A 138 7.94 15.83 -9.51
CA TRP A 138 7.01 16.95 -9.56
C TRP A 138 7.24 17.93 -8.42
N ASN A 139 7.20 19.22 -8.72
CA ASN A 139 7.20 20.30 -7.75
C ASN A 139 6.27 21.41 -8.28
N PRO A 140 5.29 21.89 -7.49
CA PRO A 140 4.36 22.93 -7.93
C PRO A 140 5.02 24.26 -8.30
N ASP A 141 6.18 24.58 -7.71
CA ASP A 141 6.96 25.79 -7.99
C ASP A 141 7.82 25.66 -9.27
N VAL A 142 7.96 24.44 -9.80
CA VAL A 142 8.72 24.15 -11.03
C VAL A 142 7.79 24.03 -12.23
N ASP A 143 6.76 23.18 -12.12
CA ASP A 143 5.67 23.08 -13.09
C ASP A 143 4.44 22.52 -12.38
N PRO A 144 3.41 23.34 -12.09
CA PRO A 144 2.26 22.89 -11.33
C PRO A 144 1.43 21.83 -12.07
N GLY A 145 1.45 21.81 -13.41
CA GLY A 145 0.65 20.88 -14.22
C GLY A 145 1.38 19.61 -14.66
N HIS A 146 2.72 19.59 -14.62
CA HIS A 146 3.50 18.49 -15.20
C HIS A 146 4.60 17.96 -14.30
N ALA A 147 4.60 16.66 -14.06
CA ALA A 147 5.73 15.95 -13.46
C ALA A 147 6.77 15.63 -14.54
N THR A 148 8.01 16.10 -14.35
CA THR A 148 9.08 15.93 -15.35
C THR A 148 9.80 14.60 -15.17
N ARG A 149 10.06 13.89 -16.27
CA ARG A 149 10.89 12.68 -16.25
C ARG A 149 12.35 13.00 -15.92
N VAL A 150 12.85 12.40 -14.84
CA VAL A 150 14.22 12.56 -14.33
C VAL A 150 15.09 11.33 -14.59
N TYR A 151 14.47 10.16 -14.80
CA TYR A 151 15.15 8.93 -15.16
C TYR A 151 14.26 8.06 -16.06
N LYS A 152 14.89 7.30 -16.95
CA LYS A 152 14.25 6.28 -17.78
C LYS A 152 15.10 5.03 -17.76
N SER A 153 14.48 3.90 -17.44
CA SER A 153 15.15 2.61 -17.50
C SER A 153 15.28 2.11 -18.94
N ASN A 154 16.46 1.60 -19.29
CA ASN A 154 16.68 0.84 -20.54
C ASN A 154 16.53 -0.67 -20.35
N ALA A 155 16.48 -1.16 -19.11
CA ALA A 155 16.49 -2.59 -18.79
C ALA A 155 15.15 -3.10 -18.23
N PHE A 156 14.31 -2.19 -17.75
CA PHE A 156 13.07 -2.52 -17.05
C PHE A 156 11.93 -1.74 -17.70
N PRO A 157 10.98 -2.42 -18.37
CA PRO A 157 9.93 -1.75 -19.12
C PRO A 157 8.95 -1.02 -18.22
N ILE A 158 8.83 -1.41 -16.95
CA ILE A 158 7.93 -0.82 -15.95
C ILE A 158 8.69 -0.64 -14.63
N LEU A 159 8.44 0.48 -13.95
CA LEU A 159 8.76 0.68 -12.54
C LEU A 159 7.44 0.79 -11.78
N MET A 160 7.19 -0.16 -10.87
CA MET A 160 5.99 -0.16 -10.02
C MET A 160 6.24 0.67 -8.77
N GLY A 161 5.81 0.21 -7.59
CA GLY A 161 5.92 0.91 -6.30
C GLY A 161 7.14 1.78 -6.07
N ALA A 162 6.95 2.88 -5.34
CA ALA A 162 7.99 3.83 -4.96
C ALA A 162 8.00 4.03 -3.44
N ALA A 163 9.18 4.03 -2.83
CA ALA A 163 9.33 4.33 -1.41
C ALA A 163 10.58 5.16 -1.13
N LEU A 164 10.53 6.00 -0.11
CA LEU A 164 11.70 6.69 0.43
C LEU A 164 12.07 6.11 1.78
N SER A 165 13.34 5.79 1.95
CA SER A 165 13.93 5.47 3.25
C SER A 165 15.35 6.04 3.29
N GLY A 166 16.16 5.64 4.26
CA GLY A 166 17.56 6.04 4.31
C GLY A 166 18.43 5.09 5.12
N CYS A 167 19.72 5.08 4.79
CA CYS A 167 20.76 4.54 5.65
C CYS A 167 21.85 5.57 5.79
N CYS A 168 22.57 5.51 6.91
CA CYS A 168 23.94 6.01 6.93
C CYS A 168 24.00 7.54 6.63
N GLY A 169 22.96 8.28 7.05
CA GLY A 169 22.81 9.72 6.81
C GLY A 169 22.32 10.12 5.40
N ARG A 170 21.97 9.17 4.54
CA ARG A 170 21.54 9.41 3.15
C ARG A 170 20.09 8.99 2.94
N GLN A 171 19.34 9.83 2.24
CA GLN A 171 18.02 9.47 1.73
C GLN A 171 18.18 8.65 0.43
N LEU A 172 17.39 7.61 0.31
CA LEU A 172 17.40 6.69 -0.83
C LEU A 172 15.96 6.50 -1.33
N LEU A 173 15.83 6.41 -2.66
CA LEU A 173 14.57 6.10 -3.33
C LEU A 173 14.60 4.66 -3.82
N TYR A 174 13.52 3.93 -3.57
CA TYR A 174 13.36 2.53 -3.92
C TYR A 174 12.25 2.40 -4.95
N ALA A 175 12.49 1.61 -5.99
CA ALA A 175 11.49 1.27 -7.00
C ALA A 175 11.40 -0.26 -7.19
N ALA A 176 10.19 -0.75 -7.50
CA ALA A 176 9.91 -2.17 -7.69
C ALA A 176 9.79 -2.54 -9.19
N PRO A 177 10.84 -3.06 -9.85
CA PRO A 177 10.71 -3.65 -11.18
C PRO A 177 10.22 -5.12 -11.09
N PRO A 178 9.08 -5.50 -11.70
CA PRO A 178 8.58 -6.87 -11.60
C PRO A 178 9.54 -7.93 -12.18
N THR A 179 10.45 -7.53 -13.07
CA THR A 179 11.38 -8.42 -13.77
C THR A 179 12.79 -8.44 -13.18
N TRP A 180 13.00 -7.88 -11.99
CA TRP A 180 14.30 -7.94 -11.30
C TRP A 180 14.15 -8.01 -9.76
N ARG A 181 14.98 -7.25 -9.04
CA ARG A 181 14.96 -6.95 -7.61
C ARG A 181 14.72 -5.46 -7.44
N THR A 182 14.37 -5.04 -6.22
CA THR A 182 14.22 -3.62 -5.87
C THR A 182 15.45 -2.81 -6.31
N ILE A 183 15.21 -1.73 -7.05
CA ILE A 183 16.25 -0.80 -7.51
C ILE A 183 16.33 0.34 -6.51
N VAL A 184 17.56 0.76 -6.21
CA VAL A 184 17.84 1.88 -5.31
C VAL A 184 18.42 3.04 -6.10
N PHE A 185 17.98 4.24 -5.80
CA PHE A 185 18.46 5.49 -6.38
C PHE A 185 19.00 6.40 -5.28
N GLU A 186 20.13 7.03 -5.58
CA GLU A 186 20.70 8.13 -4.81
C GLU A 186 19.92 9.44 -5.06
N THR A 187 20.18 10.45 -4.22
CA THR A 187 19.51 11.77 -4.23
C THR A 187 19.58 12.54 -5.55
N ASN A 188 20.41 12.11 -6.50
CA ASN A 188 20.56 12.67 -7.85
C ASN A 188 20.01 11.75 -8.96
N TYR A 189 19.15 10.79 -8.60
CA TYR A 189 18.55 9.79 -9.50
C TYR A 189 19.52 8.81 -10.16
N ARG A 190 20.79 8.79 -9.75
CA ARG A 190 21.69 7.72 -10.17
C ARG A 190 21.33 6.45 -9.42
N ARG A 191 21.34 5.32 -10.13
CA ARG A 191 21.19 4.01 -9.49
C ARG A 191 22.33 3.81 -8.48
N ASN A 192 21.97 3.45 -7.26
CA ASN A 192 22.91 3.01 -6.24
C ASN A 192 23.22 1.53 -6.47
N PRO A 193 24.47 1.15 -6.80
CA PRO A 193 24.83 -0.25 -6.92
C PRO A 193 24.78 -0.93 -5.55
N MET A 194 23.83 -1.85 -5.39
CA MET A 194 23.67 -2.61 -4.17
C MET A 194 24.63 -3.82 -4.13
N PRO A 195 25.07 -4.27 -2.94
CA PRO A 195 25.86 -5.49 -2.81
C PRO A 195 25.18 -6.70 -3.44
N GLU A 196 25.97 -7.69 -3.83
CA GLU A 196 25.45 -8.97 -4.26
C GLU A 196 24.56 -9.58 -3.15
N GLY A 197 23.42 -10.15 -3.55
CA GLY A 197 22.44 -10.68 -2.59
C GLY A 197 21.56 -9.62 -1.90
N ALA A 198 21.72 -8.33 -2.17
CA ALA A 198 20.76 -7.33 -1.70
C ALA A 198 19.35 -7.57 -2.30
N PHE A 199 18.33 -7.32 -1.50
CA PHE A 199 16.91 -7.52 -1.83
C PHE A 199 16.61 -8.94 -2.34
N TYR A 200 17.27 -9.92 -1.75
CA TYR A 200 17.12 -11.33 -2.07
C TYR A 200 16.62 -12.09 -0.85
N ASP A 201 15.61 -12.92 -1.08
CA ASP A 201 15.15 -13.91 -0.12
C ASP A 201 15.25 -15.29 -0.78
N PRO A 202 16.09 -16.21 -0.26
CA PRO A 202 16.35 -17.51 -0.87
C PRO A 202 15.13 -18.46 -0.87
N GLN A 203 14.12 -18.21 -0.05
CA GLN A 203 12.92 -19.07 -0.03
C GLN A 203 11.75 -18.46 -0.82
N ILE A 204 11.97 -17.35 -1.54
CA ILE A 204 11.09 -16.88 -2.60
C ILE A 204 11.62 -17.40 -3.94
N ALA A 205 10.75 -18.00 -4.75
CA ALA A 205 11.07 -18.41 -6.11
C ALA A 205 11.22 -17.19 -7.03
N GLN A 206 12.39 -16.55 -7.02
CA GLN A 206 12.68 -15.28 -7.69
C GLN A 206 12.52 -15.33 -9.22
N ASP A 207 12.52 -16.52 -9.83
CA ASP A 207 12.25 -16.69 -11.26
C ASP A 207 10.76 -16.56 -11.59
N PHE A 208 9.90 -16.77 -10.59
CA PHE A 208 8.44 -16.70 -10.74
C PHE A 208 7.84 -15.45 -10.10
N TYR A 209 8.43 -14.95 -9.02
CA TYR A 209 7.98 -13.78 -8.28
C TYR A 209 8.97 -12.62 -8.41
N GLY A 210 8.44 -11.41 -8.48
CA GLY A 210 9.21 -10.18 -8.49
C GLY A 210 8.54 -9.10 -7.66
N PRO A 211 9.27 -8.04 -7.29
CA PRO A 211 8.71 -6.98 -6.48
C PRO A 211 7.59 -6.28 -7.26
N TYR A 212 6.41 -6.19 -6.64
CA TYR A 212 5.21 -5.58 -7.20
C TYR A 212 4.95 -4.21 -6.58
N ASN A 213 5.16 -4.08 -5.27
CA ASN A 213 5.15 -2.79 -4.59
C ASN A 213 6.24 -2.76 -3.50
N VAL A 214 6.62 -1.56 -3.06
CA VAL A 214 7.53 -1.35 -1.94
C VAL A 214 7.02 -0.19 -1.08
N GLN A 215 6.98 -0.39 0.24
CA GLN A 215 6.61 0.64 1.22
C GLN A 215 7.71 0.75 2.27
N ALA A 216 8.07 1.97 2.66
CA ALA A 216 8.91 2.21 3.83
C ALA A 216 8.03 2.31 5.08
N ILE A 217 8.27 1.45 6.08
CA ILE A 217 7.53 1.44 7.35
C ILE A 217 8.56 1.35 8.48
N ALA A 218 8.57 2.38 9.34
CA ALA A 218 9.54 2.52 10.44
C ALA A 218 11.01 2.36 9.97
N GLY A 219 11.33 2.92 8.79
CA GLY A 219 12.67 2.87 8.19
C GLY A 219 13.00 1.58 7.41
N ASN A 220 12.29 0.48 7.63
CA ASN A 220 12.50 -0.76 6.88
C ASN A 220 11.64 -0.81 5.62
N LEU A 221 12.08 -1.60 4.64
CA LEU A 221 11.44 -1.73 3.33
C LEU A 221 10.59 -3.00 3.33
N TYR A 222 9.28 -2.83 3.29
CA TYR A 222 8.33 -3.91 3.11
C TYR A 222 8.06 -4.04 1.62
N VAL A 223 8.47 -5.16 1.03
CA VAL A 223 8.38 -5.43 -0.40
C VAL A 223 7.30 -6.49 -0.59
N ALA A 224 6.25 -6.13 -1.32
CA ALA A 224 5.23 -7.06 -1.77
C ALA A 224 5.66 -7.69 -3.09
N TYR A 225 5.64 -9.01 -3.17
CA TYR A 225 5.98 -9.79 -4.36
C TYR A 225 4.72 -10.40 -4.97
N ALA A 226 4.64 -10.32 -6.29
CA ALA A 226 3.63 -11.00 -7.10
C ALA A 226 4.31 -11.68 -8.29
N GLN A 227 3.54 -12.45 -9.07
CA GLN A 227 4.08 -13.12 -10.25
C GLN A 227 4.69 -12.11 -11.22
N ARG A 228 5.82 -12.46 -11.86
CA ARG A 228 6.58 -11.58 -12.80
C ARG A 228 5.91 -11.40 -14.17
N THR A 229 4.59 -11.49 -14.24
CA THR A 229 3.80 -11.36 -15.46
C THR A 229 2.92 -10.13 -15.38
N LEU A 230 2.50 -9.61 -16.55
CA LEU A 230 1.46 -8.57 -16.59
C LEU A 230 0.08 -9.16 -16.29
N SER A 231 -0.19 -10.38 -16.75
CA SER A 231 -1.37 -11.17 -16.40
C SER A 231 -1.11 -11.99 -15.14
N ARG A 232 -1.13 -11.32 -13.98
CA ARG A 232 -0.87 -11.95 -12.67
C ARG A 232 -1.98 -12.94 -12.33
N ARG A 233 -1.59 -14.07 -11.76
CA ARG A 233 -2.58 -15.00 -11.18
C ARG A 233 -3.25 -14.36 -9.97
N ILE A 234 -4.57 -14.47 -9.96
CA ILE A 234 -5.44 -14.02 -8.88
C ILE A 234 -5.80 -15.23 -8.03
N GLY A 235 -5.79 -15.05 -6.72
CA GLY A 235 -6.27 -16.02 -5.75
C GLY A 235 -5.30 -16.25 -4.59
N PRO A 236 -5.76 -16.95 -3.52
CA PRO A 236 -4.91 -17.31 -2.39
C PRO A 236 -3.66 -18.07 -2.83
N GLY A 237 -2.53 -17.79 -2.18
CA GLY A 237 -1.25 -18.43 -2.48
C GLY A 237 -0.35 -17.66 -3.44
N PHE A 238 -0.86 -16.63 -4.14
CA PHE A 238 -0.09 -15.90 -5.15
C PHE A 238 0.52 -14.61 -4.61
N GLY A 239 1.53 -14.73 -3.74
CA GLY A 239 2.33 -13.57 -3.36
C GLY A 239 3.24 -13.83 -2.17
N SER A 240 4.01 -12.80 -1.82
CA SER A 240 4.81 -12.78 -0.59
C SER A 240 4.99 -11.35 -0.10
N VAL A 241 5.23 -11.18 1.20
CA VAL A 241 5.64 -9.89 1.77
C VAL A 241 6.92 -10.11 2.58
N VAL A 242 7.97 -9.39 2.20
CA VAL A 242 9.32 -9.55 2.76
C VAL A 242 9.83 -8.20 3.26
N VAL A 243 10.52 -8.21 4.40
CA VAL A 243 11.08 -7.01 5.03
C VAL A 243 12.59 -7.01 4.85
N PHE A 244 13.10 -5.92 4.28
CA PHE A 244 14.52 -5.66 4.11
C PHE A 244 14.94 -4.41 4.87
N SER A 245 16.21 -4.34 5.24
CA SER A 245 16.83 -3.08 5.64
C SER A 245 16.92 -2.12 4.43
N PRO A 246 17.17 -0.83 4.66
CA PRO A 246 17.52 0.12 3.58
C PRO A 246 18.72 -0.29 2.73
N THR A 247 19.63 -1.10 3.28
CA THR A 247 20.81 -1.65 2.57
C THR A 247 20.52 -2.97 1.86
N GLY A 248 19.26 -3.43 1.86
CA GLY A 248 18.83 -4.64 1.15
C GLY A 248 19.09 -5.95 1.91
N VAL A 249 19.46 -5.89 3.19
CA VAL A 249 19.62 -7.08 4.04
C VAL A 249 18.24 -7.64 4.37
N LEU A 250 18.03 -8.95 4.17
CA LEU A 250 16.80 -9.63 4.58
C LEU A 250 16.67 -9.57 6.10
N ILE A 251 15.62 -8.93 6.61
CA ILE A 251 15.32 -8.88 8.04
C ILE A 251 14.42 -10.06 8.40
N ARG A 252 13.30 -10.19 7.70
CA ARG A 252 12.35 -11.28 7.89
C ARG A 252 11.36 -11.35 6.74
N ARG A 253 10.68 -12.48 6.65
CA ARG A 253 9.49 -12.62 5.81
C ARG A 253 8.25 -12.50 6.68
N ILE A 254 7.27 -11.72 6.23
CA ILE A 254 5.94 -11.67 6.86
C ILE A 254 5.13 -12.90 6.46
N ALA A 255 5.02 -13.16 5.15
CA ALA A 255 4.28 -14.31 4.65
C ALA A 255 4.69 -14.68 3.22
N THR A 256 4.49 -15.95 2.86
CA THR A 256 4.49 -16.47 1.49
C THR A 256 3.23 -17.30 1.28
N GLY A 257 2.52 -17.03 0.20
CA GLY A 257 1.27 -17.69 -0.13
C GLY A 257 0.18 -17.42 0.92
N GLY A 258 -0.56 -18.46 1.33
CA GLY A 258 -1.65 -18.33 2.28
C GLY A 258 -2.73 -17.36 1.78
N ALA A 259 -3.07 -16.37 2.61
CA ALA A 259 -4.08 -15.36 2.27
C ALA A 259 -3.60 -14.29 1.27
N LEU A 260 -2.35 -14.32 0.83
CA LEU A 260 -1.83 -13.35 -0.15
C LEU A 260 -2.31 -13.67 -1.57
N SER A 261 -2.78 -12.62 -2.26
CA SER A 261 -3.30 -12.68 -3.63
C SER A 261 -2.88 -11.41 -4.38
N SER A 262 -1.70 -11.47 -5.01
CA SER A 262 -1.00 -10.32 -5.62
C SER A 262 -0.99 -9.09 -4.69
N PRO A 263 -0.29 -9.17 -3.53
CA PRO A 263 -0.31 -8.09 -2.54
C PRO A 263 0.29 -6.79 -3.08
N TRP A 264 -0.32 -5.65 -2.75
CA TRP A 264 0.15 -4.31 -3.13
C TRP A 264 0.13 -3.35 -1.95
N GLY A 265 -1.05 -3.07 -1.39
CA GLY A 265 -1.21 -2.11 -0.30
C GLY A 265 -0.56 -2.61 0.97
N LEU A 266 0.31 -1.81 1.58
CA LEU A 266 1.02 -2.15 2.82
C LEU A 266 0.92 -0.96 3.77
N ALA A 267 0.26 -1.14 4.91
CA ALA A 267 0.09 -0.07 5.90
C ALA A 267 0.20 -0.62 7.32
N MET A 268 0.95 0.06 8.19
CA MET A 268 0.94 -0.21 9.62
C MET A 268 -0.25 0.51 10.25
N THR A 269 -1.07 -0.20 11.01
CA THR A 269 -2.20 0.43 11.72
C THR A 269 -1.71 1.31 12.87
N PRO A 270 -2.38 2.44 13.14
CA PRO A 270 -2.10 3.25 14.31
C PRO A 270 -2.50 2.54 15.60
N ALA A 271 -2.14 3.14 16.73
CA ALA A 271 -2.39 2.58 18.06
C ALA A 271 -3.88 2.57 18.45
N ASP A 272 -4.75 3.26 17.71
CA ASP A 272 -6.18 3.41 17.96
C ASP A 272 -7.05 2.77 16.85
N PHE A 273 -6.55 1.72 16.20
CA PHE A 273 -7.26 0.96 15.15
C PHE A 273 -7.87 -0.35 15.69
N GLY A 274 -8.44 -0.26 16.91
CA GLY A 274 -9.12 -1.38 17.59
C GLY A 274 -8.20 -2.55 17.96
N ALA A 275 -8.74 -3.77 18.01
CA ALA A 275 -8.05 -5.05 18.12
C ALA A 275 -6.90 -5.24 17.11
N TYR A 276 -6.95 -4.60 15.95
CA TYR A 276 -5.87 -4.63 14.96
C TYR A 276 -4.87 -3.48 15.08
N SER A 277 -4.80 -2.79 16.22
CA SER A 277 -3.80 -1.75 16.47
C SER A 277 -2.35 -2.30 16.41
N ASN A 278 -1.45 -1.50 15.85
CA ASN A 278 -0.03 -1.82 15.60
C ASN A 278 0.19 -3.12 14.82
N LYS A 279 -0.66 -3.39 13.83
CA LYS A 279 -0.58 -4.55 12.93
C LYS A 279 -0.28 -4.12 11.51
N LEU A 280 0.25 -5.04 10.71
CA LEU A 280 0.46 -4.82 9.29
C LEU A 280 -0.80 -5.20 8.52
N LEU A 281 -1.37 -4.25 7.79
CA LEU A 281 -2.38 -4.49 6.77
C LEU A 281 -1.72 -4.81 5.44
N VAL A 282 -2.20 -5.84 4.78
CA VAL A 282 -1.81 -6.24 3.43
C VAL A 282 -3.05 -6.28 2.55
N GLY A 283 -3.16 -5.30 1.65
CA GLY A 283 -4.19 -5.21 0.63
C GLY A 283 -3.83 -6.05 -0.59
N ASN A 284 -4.71 -6.96 -0.96
CA ASN A 284 -4.57 -7.82 -2.13
C ASN A 284 -5.25 -7.20 -3.35
N THR A 285 -4.50 -7.02 -4.45
CA THR A 285 -5.12 -6.58 -5.71
C THR A 285 -5.90 -7.70 -6.39
N GLY A 286 -5.56 -8.96 -6.10
CA GLY A 286 -6.20 -10.08 -6.76
C GLY A 286 -7.61 -10.36 -6.24
N ASP A 287 -7.80 -10.45 -4.92
CA ASP A 287 -9.10 -10.81 -4.32
C ASP A 287 -9.78 -9.66 -3.57
N GLY A 288 -9.19 -8.47 -3.57
CA GLY A 288 -9.75 -7.27 -2.95
C GLY A 288 -9.77 -7.27 -1.43
N ARG A 289 -9.20 -8.30 -0.77
CA ARG A 289 -9.21 -8.42 0.69
C ARG A 289 -8.08 -7.62 1.33
N ILE A 290 -8.32 -7.17 2.56
CA ILE A 290 -7.31 -6.55 3.42
C ILE A 290 -7.02 -7.51 4.57
N ASN A 291 -5.89 -8.19 4.48
CA ASN A 291 -5.42 -9.15 5.47
C ASN A 291 -4.61 -8.48 6.57
N VAL A 292 -4.68 -9.00 7.79
CA VAL A 292 -3.98 -8.48 8.95
C VAL A 292 -2.90 -9.46 9.38
N TYR A 293 -1.69 -8.96 9.59
CA TYR A 293 -0.55 -9.75 10.04
C TYR A 293 0.08 -9.13 11.28
N ASP A 294 0.56 -9.98 12.18
CA ASP A 294 1.52 -9.55 13.19
C ASP A 294 2.83 -9.15 12.49
N PRO A 295 3.29 -7.91 12.63
CA PRO A 295 4.44 -7.42 11.89
C PRO A 295 5.75 -8.04 12.37
N THR A 296 5.79 -8.64 13.56
CA THR A 296 6.98 -9.25 14.15
C THR A 296 7.07 -10.73 13.82
N THR A 297 5.98 -11.47 14.07
CA THR A 297 5.95 -12.93 13.90
C THR A 297 5.53 -13.36 12.51
N GLY A 298 4.88 -12.49 11.73
CA GLY A 298 4.29 -12.86 10.44
C GLY A 298 2.99 -13.66 10.57
N GLN A 299 2.46 -13.84 11.79
CA GLN A 299 1.21 -14.57 11.99
C GLN A 299 0.05 -13.85 11.28
N HIS A 300 -0.72 -14.58 10.49
CA HIS A 300 -1.98 -14.09 9.92
C HIS A 300 -3.06 -14.04 11.01
N LEU A 301 -3.64 -12.88 11.22
CA LEU A 301 -4.63 -12.60 12.29
C LEU A 301 -6.07 -12.53 11.76
N GLY A 302 -6.25 -12.69 10.45
CA GLY A 302 -7.54 -12.59 9.77
C GLY A 302 -7.58 -11.51 8.70
N ALA A 303 -8.78 -11.05 8.37
CA ALA A 303 -9.02 -9.95 7.44
C ALA A 303 -9.93 -8.91 8.08
N LEU A 304 -9.90 -7.68 7.55
CA LEU A 304 -10.84 -6.64 7.99
C LEU A 304 -12.28 -7.07 7.69
N GLN A 305 -13.18 -6.83 8.64
CA GLN A 305 -14.60 -7.20 8.53
C GLN A 305 -15.49 -5.98 8.65
N ASP A 306 -16.59 -5.98 7.92
CA ASP A 306 -17.60 -4.94 7.97
C ASP A 306 -18.46 -5.02 9.25
N ALA A 307 -19.42 -4.10 9.40
CA ALA A 307 -20.40 -4.05 10.50
C ALA A 307 -21.15 -5.36 10.75
N ASN A 308 -21.34 -6.19 9.72
CA ASN A 308 -22.09 -7.43 9.79
C ASN A 308 -21.18 -8.64 10.03
N GLY A 309 -19.86 -8.44 10.15
CA GLY A 309 -18.87 -9.50 10.25
C GLY A 309 -18.50 -10.17 8.94
N GLN A 310 -18.91 -9.59 7.82
CA GLN A 310 -18.49 -10.06 6.51
C GLN A 310 -17.08 -9.54 6.21
N THR A 311 -16.24 -10.36 5.60
CA THR A 311 -14.91 -9.91 5.14
C THR A 311 -15.07 -8.78 4.13
N ILE A 312 -14.36 -7.67 4.34
CA ILE A 312 -14.31 -6.56 3.40
C ILE A 312 -13.60 -7.00 2.13
N VAL A 313 -14.26 -6.79 1.00
CA VAL A 313 -13.74 -7.05 -0.35
C VAL A 313 -13.97 -5.79 -1.18
N ILE A 314 -12.90 -5.24 -1.73
CA ILE A 314 -12.91 -4.06 -2.60
C ILE A 314 -12.42 -4.49 -3.98
N ASP A 315 -13.30 -4.47 -4.98
CA ASP A 315 -12.94 -4.82 -6.36
C ASP A 315 -11.85 -3.88 -6.89
N GLY A 316 -10.78 -4.45 -7.44
CA GLY A 316 -9.63 -3.71 -7.95
C GLY A 316 -8.79 -2.97 -6.90
N LEU A 317 -8.86 -3.34 -5.61
CA LEU A 317 -8.08 -2.73 -4.53
C LEU A 317 -6.59 -2.59 -4.87
N HIS A 318 -5.99 -1.43 -4.60
CA HIS A 318 -4.55 -1.21 -4.74
C HIS A 318 -3.94 -0.59 -3.47
N ALA A 319 -3.73 0.73 -3.46
CA ALA A 319 -3.02 1.38 -2.37
C ALA A 319 -3.83 1.39 -1.07
N LEU A 320 -3.10 1.37 0.04
CA LEU A 320 -3.60 1.53 1.40
C LEU A 320 -2.70 2.54 2.10
N GLN A 321 -3.26 3.60 2.67
CA GLN A 321 -2.49 4.51 3.52
C GLN A 321 -3.37 5.22 4.55
N PHE A 322 -2.84 5.36 5.77
CA PHE A 322 -3.50 6.14 6.82
C PHE A 322 -3.41 7.64 6.54
N GLY A 323 -4.44 8.37 6.96
CA GLY A 323 -4.48 9.83 6.82
C GLY A 323 -3.36 10.55 7.58
N ASN A 324 -3.14 11.80 7.23
CA ASN A 324 -2.09 12.67 7.79
C ASN A 324 -2.60 13.64 8.88
N GLY A 325 -3.89 13.64 9.18
CA GLY A 325 -4.55 14.57 10.11
C GLY A 325 -4.94 15.92 9.52
N VAL A 326 -4.72 16.16 8.22
CA VAL A 326 -4.93 17.42 7.50
C VAL A 326 -6.05 17.25 6.47
N ALA A 327 -6.70 18.33 6.04
CA ALA A 327 -7.68 18.33 4.93
C ALA A 327 -8.74 17.21 5.02
N ASN A 328 -9.32 16.99 6.21
CA ASN A 328 -10.30 15.93 6.49
C ASN A 328 -9.77 14.49 6.35
N GLN A 329 -8.48 14.25 6.56
CA GLN A 329 -7.82 12.96 6.44
C GLN A 329 -7.37 12.45 7.83
N PRO A 330 -8.26 11.94 8.70
CA PRO A 330 -7.90 11.52 10.05
C PRO A 330 -6.79 10.46 10.06
N VAL A 331 -5.90 10.55 11.04
CA VAL A 331 -4.75 9.63 11.18
C VAL A 331 -5.15 8.18 11.46
N ASN A 332 -6.38 7.96 11.92
CA ASN A 332 -6.95 6.63 12.18
C ASN A 332 -7.92 6.14 11.11
N THR A 333 -8.04 6.88 10.01
CA THR A 333 -8.78 6.46 8.81
C THR A 333 -7.82 5.86 7.81
N LEU A 334 -8.14 4.65 7.33
CA LEU A 334 -7.42 4.00 6.25
C LEU A 334 -8.00 4.42 4.90
N PHE A 335 -7.25 5.15 4.10
CA PHE A 335 -7.62 5.49 2.73
C PHE A 335 -7.14 4.43 1.75
N PHE A 336 -7.88 4.24 0.67
CA PHE A 336 -7.54 3.29 -0.38
C PHE A 336 -7.84 3.82 -1.78
N THR A 337 -7.14 3.24 -2.75
CA THR A 337 -7.47 3.36 -4.17
C THR A 337 -7.91 2.01 -4.71
N ALA A 338 -8.77 2.03 -5.71
CA ALA A 338 -9.15 0.82 -6.41
C ALA A 338 -9.49 1.10 -7.88
N GLY A 339 -9.18 0.14 -8.77
CA GLY A 339 -9.57 0.12 -10.17
C GLY A 339 -10.61 -0.97 -10.49
N PRO A 340 -11.90 -0.81 -10.10
CA PRO A 340 -12.93 -1.80 -10.36
C PRO A 340 -13.13 -2.07 -11.86
N ALA A 341 -13.82 -3.18 -12.17
CA ALA A 341 -14.13 -3.58 -13.55
C ALA A 341 -12.85 -3.68 -14.42
N ASN A 342 -11.81 -4.32 -13.88
CA ASN A 342 -10.51 -4.49 -14.53
C ASN A 342 -9.85 -3.15 -14.94
N GLY A 343 -9.91 -2.13 -14.06
CA GLY A 343 -9.31 -0.83 -14.31
C GLY A 343 -10.13 0.09 -15.24
N ALA A 344 -11.28 -0.34 -15.73
CA ALA A 344 -12.15 0.53 -16.56
C ALA A 344 -12.76 1.69 -15.76
N ARG A 345 -12.75 1.61 -14.43
CA ARG A 345 -13.25 2.62 -13.49
C ARG A 345 -12.22 2.87 -12.41
N GLY A 346 -12.44 3.88 -11.59
CA GLY A 346 -11.63 4.10 -10.39
C GLY A 346 -12.45 4.56 -9.21
N VAL A 347 -11.91 4.27 -8.02
CA VAL A 347 -12.46 4.62 -6.72
C VAL A 347 -11.35 5.14 -5.82
N TYR A 348 -11.65 6.24 -5.12
CA TYR A 348 -10.91 6.69 -3.93
C TYR A 348 -11.87 6.59 -2.75
N GLY A 349 -11.45 5.86 -1.72
CA GLY A 349 -12.32 5.55 -0.59
C GLY A 349 -11.58 5.54 0.73
N ARG A 350 -12.35 5.28 1.78
CA ARG A 350 -11.85 5.20 3.15
C ARG A 350 -12.52 4.07 3.93
N ILE A 351 -11.81 3.60 4.94
CA ILE A 351 -12.24 2.59 5.90
C ILE A 351 -12.05 3.17 7.29
N ASP A 352 -13.14 3.22 8.05
CA ASP A 352 -13.19 3.78 9.39
C ASP A 352 -13.52 2.68 10.41
N LEU A 353 -12.87 2.71 11.57
CA LEU A 353 -13.27 1.89 12.71
C LEU A 353 -14.67 2.31 13.19
N ILE A 354 -15.58 1.36 13.35
CA ILE A 354 -16.88 1.55 13.98
C ILE A 354 -16.67 1.39 15.48
N ARG A 355 -16.97 2.45 16.23
CA ARG A 355 -16.91 2.48 17.68
C ARG A 355 -18.26 2.16 18.31
#